data_AF-A0AAC8YNH8-F1
#
_entry.id   AF-A0AAC8YNH8-F1
#
_cell.length_a   1.000
_cell.length_b   1.000
_cell.length_c   1.000
_cell.angle_alpha   90.00
_cell.angle_beta   90.00
_cell.angle_gamma   90.00
#
_symmetry.space_group_name_H-M   'P 1'
#
loop_
_entity.id
_entity.type
_entity.pdbx_description
1 polymer ?
#
loop_
_entity_poly.entity_id
_entity_poly.type
_entity_poly.pdbx_seq_one_letter_code
_entity_poly.pdbx_strand_id
1 'polypeptide(L)'
;MKNAELYKGFSEKQAEHEGWLVERYGGPMRKAVSHAPKLSYEQSNAMSELRDIEQSLASAMEKGIEPEARELDMLVERHHRWVSRMWPQPCTMDAYAGLADTYDHPDFARRYETLAPGLASWLPTAMKAWARRKAA
;
A
#
# COMPACT_ATOMS: atom_id res chain seq x y z
N MET A 1 -11.70 -19.53 18.44
CA MET A 1 -12.76 -19.10 17.49
C MET A 1 -13.18 -17.70 17.94
N LYS A 2 -13.27 -16.64 17.14
CA LYS A 2 -13.68 -16.50 15.73
C LYS A 2 -12.90 -15.33 15.09
N ASN A 3 -12.16 -15.60 14.02
CA ASN A 3 -11.52 -14.58 13.18
C ASN A 3 -12.50 -13.87 12.22
N ALA A 4 -13.80 -14.14 12.35
CA ALA A 4 -14.85 -13.67 11.43
C ALA A 4 -15.37 -12.25 11.75
N GLU A 5 -14.94 -11.64 12.87
CA GLU A 5 -15.42 -10.30 13.29
C GLU A 5 -14.47 -9.16 12.88
N LEU A 6 -13.26 -9.48 12.43
CA LEU A 6 -12.27 -8.47 12.00
C LEU A 6 -12.56 -7.85 10.63
N TYR A 7 -13.42 -8.48 9.81
CA TYR A 7 -13.70 -8.06 8.43
C TYR A 7 -15.08 -7.42 8.20
N LYS A 8 -15.93 -7.29 9.23
CA LYS A 8 -17.20 -6.54 9.13
C LYS A 8 -17.02 -5.02 9.22
N GLY A 9 -15.84 -4.57 9.65
CA GLY A 9 -15.61 -3.19 10.07
C GLY A 9 -15.18 -2.18 9.00
N PHE A 10 -15.03 -2.53 7.72
CA PHE A 10 -14.49 -1.56 6.74
C PHE A 10 -15.53 -0.82 5.89
N SER A 11 -16.76 -1.32 5.74
CA SER A 11 -17.85 -0.57 5.09
C SER A 11 -18.79 0.11 6.08
N GLU A 12 -19.07 -0.56 7.21
CA GLU A 12 -19.97 -0.03 8.26
C GLU A 12 -19.29 1.10 9.04
N LYS A 13 -18.00 0.94 9.42
CA LYS A 13 -17.25 2.02 10.08
C LYS A 13 -16.99 3.20 9.17
N GLN A 14 -16.92 3.02 7.85
CA GLN A 14 -16.75 4.16 6.93
C GLN A 14 -17.98 5.07 6.99
N ALA A 15 -19.20 4.50 6.95
CA ALA A 15 -20.44 5.26 7.07
C ALA A 15 -20.62 5.87 8.47
N GLU A 16 -20.26 5.14 9.53
CA GLU A 16 -20.26 5.66 10.90
C GLU A 16 -19.21 6.76 11.12
N HIS A 17 -18.02 6.64 10.51
CA HIS A 17 -16.94 7.62 10.61
C HIS A 17 -17.25 8.88 9.79
N GLU A 18 -17.83 8.72 8.59
CA GLU A 18 -18.36 9.83 7.79
C GLU A 18 -19.53 10.52 8.51
N GLY A 19 -20.42 9.74 9.15
CA GLY A 19 -21.49 10.24 10.00
C GLY A 19 -20.95 11.05 11.19
N TRP A 20 -19.98 10.49 11.91
CA TRP A 20 -19.33 11.12 13.06
C TRP A 20 -18.57 12.41 12.67
N LEU A 21 -17.89 12.44 11.52
CA LEU A 21 -17.20 13.63 11.01
C LEU A 21 -18.19 14.75 10.64
N VAL A 22 -19.34 14.40 10.06
CA VAL A 22 -20.41 15.36 9.71
C VAL A 22 -21.14 15.86 10.95
N GLU A 23 -21.34 15.00 11.95
CA GLU A 23 -21.94 15.35 13.25
C GLU A 23 -21.02 16.28 14.06
N ARG A 24 -19.70 16.03 14.07
CA ARG A 24 -18.72 16.77 14.87
C ARG A 24 -18.24 18.08 14.24
N TYR A 25 -18.17 18.17 12.91
CA TYR A 25 -17.61 19.35 12.21
C TYR A 25 -18.59 20.06 11.26
N GLY A 26 -19.84 19.56 11.16
CA GLY A 26 -20.94 20.26 10.51
C GLY A 26 -20.85 20.40 8.98
N GLY A 27 -21.60 21.37 8.44
CA GLY A 27 -21.82 21.58 7.00
C GLY A 27 -20.60 21.58 6.07
N PRO A 28 -19.43 22.12 6.45
CA PRO A 28 -18.22 22.10 5.62
C PRO A 28 -17.66 20.68 5.39
N MET A 29 -17.72 19.82 6.41
CA MET A 29 -17.23 18.44 6.33
C MET A 29 -18.11 17.57 5.42
N ARG A 30 -19.42 17.85 5.38
CA ARG A 30 -20.36 17.19 4.48
C ARG A 30 -20.04 17.41 3.01
N LYS A 31 -19.58 18.61 2.64
CA LYS A 31 -19.14 18.90 1.26
C LYS A 31 -17.81 18.20 0.93
N ALA A 32 -16.88 18.14 1.88
CA ALA A 32 -15.61 17.44 1.67
C ALA A 32 -15.80 15.92 1.49
N VAL A 33 -16.64 15.30 2.33
CA VAL A 33 -16.99 13.87 2.24
C VAL A 33 -17.83 13.57 0.98
N SER A 34 -18.74 14.47 0.57
CA SER A 34 -19.57 14.24 -0.62
C SER A 34 -18.83 14.36 -1.95
N HIS A 35 -17.68 15.03 -1.98
CA HIS A 35 -16.88 15.24 -3.21
C HIS A 35 -15.70 14.26 -3.32
N ALA A 36 -15.40 13.49 -2.28
CA ALA A 36 -14.44 12.40 -2.39
C ALA A 36 -15.07 11.29 -3.25
N PRO A 37 -14.45 10.89 -4.38
CA PRO A 37 -14.95 9.76 -5.16
C PRO A 37 -14.98 8.53 -4.26
N LYS A 38 -16.17 7.94 -4.09
CA LYS A 38 -16.33 6.69 -3.34
C LYS A 38 -15.63 5.59 -4.12
N LEU A 39 -14.51 5.10 -3.58
CA LEU A 39 -13.90 3.87 -4.07
C LEU A 39 -14.94 2.74 -3.96
N SER A 40 -15.05 1.91 -4.99
CA SER A 40 -15.84 0.68 -4.90
C SER A 40 -15.31 -0.20 -3.76
N TYR A 41 -16.15 -1.12 -3.25
CA TYR A 41 -15.75 -2.06 -2.20
C TYR A 41 -14.46 -2.84 -2.56
N GLU A 42 -14.33 -3.23 -3.82
CA GLU A 42 -13.16 -3.91 -4.36
C GLU A 42 -11.91 -3.01 -4.34
N GLN A 43 -12.04 -1.74 -4.76
CA GLN A 43 -10.95 -0.77 -4.68
C GLN A 43 -10.56 -0.44 -3.23
N SER A 44 -11.52 -0.38 -2.31
CA SER A 44 -11.26 -0.17 -0.89
C SER A 44 -10.45 -1.34 -0.29
N ASN A 45 -10.84 -2.57 -0.58
CA ASN A 45 -10.12 -3.77 -0.15
C ASN A 45 -8.71 -3.82 -0.73
N ALA A 46 -8.55 -3.50 -2.02
CA ALA A 46 -7.23 -3.41 -2.64
C ALA A 46 -6.34 -2.37 -1.93
N MET A 47 -6.88 -1.18 -1.62
CA MET A 47 -6.11 -0.16 -0.90
C MET A 47 -5.77 -0.56 0.54
N SER A 48 -6.62 -1.32 1.22
CA SER A 48 -6.30 -1.89 2.54
C SER A 48 -5.18 -2.91 2.44
N GLU A 49 -5.23 -3.80 1.44
CA GLU A 49 -4.18 -4.80 1.20
C GLU A 49 -2.83 -4.13 0.92
N LEU A 50 -2.80 -3.03 0.15
CA LEU A 50 -1.58 -2.27 -0.08
C LEU A 50 -1.00 -1.73 1.22
N ARG A 51 -1.83 -1.12 2.08
CA ARG A 51 -1.38 -0.57 3.36
C ARG A 51 -0.77 -1.66 4.25
N ASP A 52 -1.37 -2.83 4.30
CA ASP A 52 -0.85 -3.96 5.08
C ASP A 52 0.51 -4.44 4.55
N ILE A 53 0.68 -4.46 3.23
CA ILE A 53 1.95 -4.79 2.58
C ILE A 53 3.01 -3.72 2.90
N GLU A 54 2.69 -2.45 2.71
CA GLU A 54 3.58 -1.31 2.98
C GLU A 54 4.01 -1.29 4.45
N GLN A 55 3.08 -1.51 5.38
CA GLN A 55 3.37 -1.57 6.81
C GLN A 55 4.26 -2.76 7.19
N SER A 56 4.05 -3.92 6.55
CA SER A 56 4.89 -5.11 6.78
C SER A 56 6.32 -4.89 6.28
N LEU A 57 6.49 -4.22 5.13
CA LEU A 57 7.79 -3.85 4.57
C LEU A 57 8.49 -2.81 5.44
N ALA A 58 7.78 -1.78 5.90
CA ALA A 58 8.29 -0.80 6.85
C ALA A 58 8.79 -1.47 8.14
N SER A 59 7.99 -2.38 8.72
CA SER A 59 8.39 -3.11 9.93
C SER A 59 9.62 -4.00 9.71
N ALA A 60 9.79 -4.57 8.51
CA ALA A 60 10.97 -5.35 8.16
C ALA A 60 12.22 -4.46 8.09
N MET A 61 12.12 -3.29 7.47
CA MET A 61 13.18 -2.28 7.43
C MET A 61 13.57 -1.80 8.83
N GLU A 62 12.60 -1.50 9.69
CA GLU A 62 12.83 -1.08 11.08
C GLU A 62 13.53 -2.14 11.92
N LYS A 63 13.33 -3.43 11.60
CA LYS A 63 14.03 -4.56 12.22
C LYS A 63 15.46 -4.73 11.71
N GLY A 64 15.91 -3.90 10.76
CA GLY A 64 17.24 -3.98 10.16
C GLY A 64 17.39 -5.09 9.14
N ILE A 65 16.29 -5.58 8.55
CA ILE A 65 16.36 -6.55 7.46
C ILE A 65 16.89 -5.82 6.21
N GLU A 66 17.95 -6.36 5.63
CA GLU A 66 18.54 -5.85 4.40
C GLU A 66 17.51 -5.90 3.25
N PRO A 67 17.41 -4.86 2.41
CA PRO A 67 16.41 -4.80 1.33
C PRO A 67 16.58 -5.95 0.32
N GLU A 68 17.79 -6.51 0.20
CA GLU A 68 18.08 -7.60 -0.72
C GLU A 68 17.82 -8.99 -0.11
N ALA A 69 17.50 -9.07 1.19
CA ALA A 69 17.35 -10.33 1.91
C ALA A 69 16.22 -11.20 1.33
N ARG A 70 16.46 -12.51 1.26
CA ARG A 70 15.46 -13.49 0.79
C ARG A 70 14.24 -13.60 1.70
N GLU A 71 14.39 -13.20 2.96
CA GLU A 71 13.31 -13.16 3.94
C GLU A 71 12.17 -12.21 3.51
N LEU A 72 12.47 -11.23 2.66
CA LEU A 72 11.50 -10.30 2.08
C LEU A 72 10.78 -10.84 0.85
N ASP A 73 11.23 -11.97 0.27
CA ASP A 73 10.73 -12.45 -1.03
C ASP A 73 9.20 -12.60 -1.03
N MET A 74 8.62 -13.08 0.06
CA MET A 74 7.16 -13.23 0.20
C MET A 74 6.43 -11.89 0.29
N LEU A 75 7.00 -10.88 0.96
CA LEU A 75 6.40 -9.55 1.09
C LEU A 75 6.46 -8.81 -0.25
N VAL A 76 7.59 -8.87 -0.94
CA VAL A 76 7.77 -8.24 -2.25
C VAL A 76 6.94 -8.95 -3.32
N GLU A 77 6.77 -10.27 -3.24
CA GLU A 77 5.85 -11.01 -4.11
C GLU A 77 4.39 -10.57 -3.90
N ARG A 78 3.95 -10.37 -2.66
CA ARG A 78 2.60 -9.84 -2.38
C ARG A 78 2.43 -8.44 -2.98
N HIS A 79 3.43 -7.58 -2.84
CA HIS A 79 3.43 -6.26 -3.47
C HIS A 79 3.35 -6.35 -5.00
N HIS A 80 4.16 -7.21 -5.63
CA HIS A 80 4.11 -7.44 -7.07
C HIS A 80 2.75 -7.93 -7.55
N ARG A 81 2.13 -8.89 -6.85
CA ARG A 81 0.77 -9.38 -7.17
C ARG A 81 -0.28 -8.29 -7.02
N TRP A 82 -0.15 -7.42 -6.02
CA TRP A 82 -1.03 -6.27 -5.87
C TRP A 82 -0.87 -5.30 -7.04
N VAL A 83 0.38 -4.91 -7.36
CA VAL A 83 0.69 -4.03 -8.49
C VAL A 83 0.16 -4.64 -9.79
N SER A 84 0.35 -5.94 -10.01
CA SER A 84 -0.13 -6.64 -11.21
C SER A 84 -1.65 -6.61 -11.39
N ARG A 85 -2.42 -6.57 -10.29
CA ARG A 85 -3.89 -6.45 -10.35
C ARG A 85 -4.35 -5.02 -10.60
N MET A 86 -3.62 -4.05 -10.08
CA MET A 86 -3.99 -2.63 -10.14
C MET A 86 -3.45 -1.91 -11.37
N TRP A 87 -2.37 -2.43 -11.96
CA TRP A 87 -1.78 -1.88 -13.17
C TRP A 87 -2.52 -2.43 -14.39
N PRO A 88 -3.04 -1.58 -15.30
CA PRO A 88 -3.67 -2.03 -16.54
C PRO A 88 -2.76 -2.78 -17.52
N GLN A 89 -1.45 -2.89 -17.27
CA GLN A 89 -0.50 -3.56 -18.15
C GLN A 89 0.16 -4.77 -17.47
N PRO A 90 0.65 -5.76 -18.25
CA PRO A 90 1.37 -6.89 -17.69
C PRO A 90 2.58 -6.43 -16.86
N CYS A 91 2.53 -6.66 -15.55
CA CYS A 91 3.62 -6.36 -14.64
C CYS A 91 4.67 -7.49 -14.71
N THR A 92 5.46 -7.53 -15.79
CA THR A 92 6.62 -8.43 -15.90
C THR A 92 7.67 -8.08 -14.84
N MET A 93 8.65 -8.97 -14.61
CA MET A 93 9.73 -8.68 -13.66
C MET A 93 10.51 -7.42 -14.06
N ASP A 94 10.74 -7.22 -15.36
CA ASP A 94 11.41 -6.02 -15.88
C ASP A 94 10.57 -4.76 -15.70
N ALA A 95 9.24 -4.83 -15.95
CA ALA A 95 8.34 -3.71 -15.74
C ALA A 95 8.25 -3.34 -14.25
N TYR A 96 8.25 -4.34 -13.36
CA TYR A 96 8.25 -4.12 -11.92
C TYR A 96 9.58 -3.53 -11.42
N ALA A 97 10.71 -3.96 -11.97
CA ALA A 97 12.01 -3.36 -11.68
C ALA A 97 12.09 -1.90 -12.18
N GLY A 98 11.56 -1.61 -13.37
CA GLY A 98 11.47 -0.24 -13.91
C GLY A 98 10.49 0.65 -13.13
N LEU A 99 9.41 0.09 -12.59
CA LEU A 99 8.51 0.81 -11.68
C LEU A 99 9.26 1.28 -10.42
N ALA A 100 10.22 0.50 -9.92
CA ALA A 100 11.02 0.92 -8.78
C ALA A 100 11.84 2.19 -9.05
N ASP A 101 12.22 2.48 -10.31
CA ASP A 101 12.91 3.72 -10.66
C ASP A 101 12.00 4.95 -10.56
N THR A 102 10.67 4.80 -10.68
CA THR A 102 9.75 5.94 -10.55
C THR A 102 9.55 6.38 -9.11
N TYR A 103 9.95 5.55 -8.13
CA TYR A 103 9.83 5.85 -6.71
C TYR A 103 10.82 6.94 -6.26
N ASP A 104 11.84 7.23 -7.06
CA ASP A 104 12.76 8.36 -6.87
C ASP A 104 12.08 9.73 -7.08
N HIS A 105 10.87 9.75 -7.65
CA HIS A 105 10.12 11.00 -7.82
C HIS A 105 9.79 11.64 -6.45
N PRO A 106 9.98 12.96 -6.26
CA PRO A 106 9.87 13.62 -4.95
C PRO A 106 8.55 13.38 -4.20
N ASP A 107 7.44 13.26 -4.93
CA ASP A 107 6.13 13.01 -4.34
C ASP A 107 6.00 11.58 -3.79
N PHE A 108 6.58 10.58 -4.47
CA PHE A 108 6.63 9.21 -4.00
C PHE A 108 7.58 9.10 -2.82
N ALA A 109 8.77 9.70 -2.92
CA ALA A 109 9.72 9.74 -1.83
C ALA A 109 9.10 10.33 -0.56
N ARG A 110 8.43 11.49 -0.66
CA ARG A 110 7.75 12.11 0.48
C ARG A 110 6.72 11.19 1.12
N ARG A 111 5.89 10.51 0.33
CA ARG A 111 4.89 9.56 0.84
C ARG A 111 5.54 8.42 1.62
N TYR A 112 6.54 7.75 1.04
CA TYR A 112 7.16 6.60 1.69
C TYR A 112 7.98 7.00 2.91
N GLU A 113 8.63 8.17 2.90
CA GLU A 113 9.27 8.73 4.10
C GLU A 113 8.27 9.04 5.22
N THR A 114 7.00 9.38 4.90
CA THR A 114 5.97 9.53 5.94
C THR A 114 5.50 8.20 6.54
N LEU A 115 5.67 7.09 5.83
CA LEU A 115 5.32 5.75 6.32
C LEU A 115 6.40 5.21 7.26
N ALA A 116 7.66 5.28 6.83
CA ALA A 116 8.81 5.01 7.68
C ALA A 116 10.05 5.74 7.12
N PRO A 117 10.86 6.40 7.96
CA PRO A 117 12.08 7.07 7.52
C PRO A 117 13.04 6.10 6.81
N GLY A 118 13.48 6.45 5.60
CA GLY A 118 14.35 5.63 4.76
C GLY A 118 13.62 4.61 3.86
N LEU A 119 12.30 4.46 3.99
CA LEU A 119 11.54 3.50 3.19
C LEU A 119 11.54 3.85 1.70
N ALA A 120 11.63 5.15 1.37
CA ALA A 120 11.61 5.61 -0.02
C ALA A 120 12.77 5.08 -0.85
N SER A 121 13.95 4.90 -0.25
CA SER A 121 15.14 4.34 -0.91
C SER A 121 15.29 2.83 -0.70
N TRP A 122 14.81 2.33 0.44
CA TRP A 122 14.88 0.91 0.78
C TRP A 122 13.92 0.06 -0.07
N LEU A 123 12.68 0.50 -0.27
CA LEU A 123 11.66 -0.25 -1.01
C LEU A 123 12.03 -0.49 -2.48
N PRO A 124 12.48 0.52 -3.26
CA PRO A 124 12.93 0.29 -4.64
C PRO A 124 14.08 -0.72 -4.73
N THR A 125 15.00 -0.70 -3.76
CA THR A 125 16.10 -1.66 -3.68
C THR A 125 15.57 -3.08 -3.51
N ALA A 126 14.62 -3.29 -2.60
CA ALA A 126 13.98 -4.58 -2.39
C ALA A 126 13.20 -5.08 -3.61
N MET A 127 12.47 -4.20 -4.29
CA MET A 127 11.76 -4.50 -5.54
C MET A 127 12.71 -4.99 -6.63
N LYS A 128 13.79 -4.24 -6.88
CA LYS A 128 14.80 -4.57 -7.90
C LYS A 128 15.52 -5.88 -7.57
N ALA A 129 15.90 -6.10 -6.31
CA ALA A 129 16.58 -7.32 -5.88
C ALA A 129 15.72 -8.56 -6.10
N TRP A 130 14.44 -8.50 -5.71
CA TRP A 130 13.49 -9.59 -5.93
C TRP A 130 13.22 -9.83 -7.42
N ALA A 131 13.00 -8.77 -8.20
CA ALA A 131 12.75 -8.88 -9.64
C ALA A 131 13.90 -9.58 -10.37
N ARG A 132 15.15 -9.20 -10.07
CA ARG A 132 16.36 -9.84 -10.62
C ARG A 132 16.41 -11.33 -10.29
N ARG A 133 16.05 -11.73 -9.07
CA ARG A 133 16.01 -13.15 -8.66
C ARG A 133 14.94 -13.97 -9.37
N LYS A 134 13.83 -13.35 -9.77
CA LYS A 134 12.71 -14.01 -10.46
C LYS A 134 12.86 -14.02 -11.98
N ALA A 135 13.69 -13.14 -12.52
CA ALA A 135 14.03 -13.10 -13.95
C ALA A 135 15.19 -14.05 -14.33
N ALA A 136 15.97 -14.50 -13.34
CA ALA A 136 17.04 -15.50 -13.49
C ALA A 136 16.51 -16.93 -13.43
#